data_AF-A0A382ZIQ4-F1
#
_entry.id   AF-A0A382ZIQ4-F1
#
_cell.length_a   1.000
_cell.length_b   1.000
_cell.length_c   1.000
_cell.angle_alpha   90.00
_cell.angle_beta   90.00
_cell.angle_gamma   90.00
#
_symmetry.space_group_name_H-M   'P 1'
#
loop_
_entity.id
_entity.type
_entity.pdbx_description
1 polymer ?
#
loop_
_entity_poly.entity_id
_entity_poly.type
_entity_poly.pdbx_seq_one_letter_code
_entity_poly.pdbx_strand_id
1 'polypeptide(L)'
;GQMLTEMAKMSLDDGLVMQLHPGSFRNHNKEIFQKFNSDKGADIPQSTNYVHALRPLLNRFGNEKKLTLILFTLDETTYSRELAPLAGHYPCLKLGPAWWFFDSPDGMLRYRRMTTETAGFYNTVGFNDDTRAFLSIPARHDMARRVDCRYLAELVCEHRINENEASEVAVDLAYRLVKKAYRLMS
;
A
#
# COMPACT_ATOMS: atom_id res chain seq x y z
N GLY A 1 -15.99 -2.75 13.08
CA GLY A 1 -15.85 -2.68 11.60
C GLY A 1 -17.16 -2.62 10.84
N GLN A 2 -18.30 -2.23 11.45
CA GLN A 2 -19.58 -2.19 10.73
C GLN A 2 -19.55 -1.18 9.58
N MET A 3 -19.10 0.05 9.85
CA MET A 3 -19.00 1.09 8.81
C MET A 3 -18.08 0.69 7.66
N LEU A 4 -16.94 0.03 7.96
CA LEU A 4 -16.04 -0.48 6.92
C LEU A 4 -16.75 -1.46 5.98
N THR A 5 -17.59 -2.33 6.53
CA THR A 5 -18.35 -3.32 5.76
C THR A 5 -19.46 -2.66 4.93
N GLU A 6 -20.13 -1.64 5.46
CA GLU A 6 -21.13 -0.89 4.71
C GLU A 6 -20.52 -0.04 3.59
N MET A 7 -19.34 0.56 3.81
CA MET A 7 -18.61 1.23 2.73
C MET A 7 -18.22 0.24 1.62
N ALA A 8 -17.79 -0.98 1.96
CA ALA A 8 -17.52 -2.02 0.95
C ALA A 8 -18.76 -2.41 0.16
N LYS A 9 -19.93 -2.46 0.81
CA LYS A 9 -21.20 -2.69 0.13
C LYS A 9 -21.53 -1.55 -0.84
N MET A 10 -21.38 -0.29 -0.41
CA MET A 10 -21.61 0.87 -1.29
C MET A 10 -20.62 0.91 -2.45
N SER A 11 -19.35 0.57 -2.21
CA SER A 11 -18.31 0.48 -3.24
C SER A 11 -18.58 -0.58 -4.31
N LEU A 12 -19.38 -1.60 -4.01
CA LEU A 12 -19.87 -2.54 -5.03
C LEU A 12 -20.89 -1.90 -5.98
N ASP A 13 -21.65 -0.92 -5.50
CA ASP A 13 -22.67 -0.21 -6.26
C ASP A 13 -22.06 0.94 -7.08
N ASP A 14 -21.24 1.79 -6.47
CA ASP A 14 -20.67 3.00 -7.10
C ASP A 14 -19.28 2.79 -7.73
N GLY A 15 -18.62 1.67 -7.42
CA GLY A 15 -17.31 1.35 -7.96
C GLY A 15 -16.14 2.13 -7.36
N LEU A 16 -16.31 2.75 -6.19
CA LEU A 16 -15.21 3.40 -5.49
C LEU A 16 -14.14 2.39 -5.05
N VAL A 17 -12.88 2.78 -5.20
CA VAL A 17 -11.74 2.03 -4.67
C VAL A 17 -11.56 2.40 -3.20
N MET A 18 -11.58 1.40 -2.33
CA MET A 18 -11.41 1.61 -0.89
C MET A 18 -9.94 1.51 -0.49
N GLN A 19 -9.48 2.43 0.35
CA GLN A 19 -8.12 2.43 0.89
C GLN A 19 -8.16 2.41 2.41
N LEU A 20 -7.41 1.52 3.05
CA LEU A 20 -7.31 1.42 4.51
C LEU A 20 -5.94 1.81 5.00
N HIS A 21 -5.90 2.84 5.84
CA HIS A 21 -4.70 3.39 6.47
C HIS A 21 -4.78 3.27 8.01
N PRO A 22 -4.77 2.05 8.58
CA PRO A 22 -4.80 1.83 10.04
C PRO A 22 -3.41 1.97 10.67
N GLY A 23 -3.34 1.87 12.00
CA GLY A 23 -2.08 1.69 12.72
C GLY A 23 -1.38 2.96 13.19
N SER A 24 -2.03 4.13 13.11
CA SER A 24 -1.52 5.37 13.71
C SER A 24 -2.18 5.63 15.06
N PHE A 25 -1.40 5.75 16.13
CA PHE A 25 -1.84 6.39 17.37
C PHE A 25 -1.65 7.91 17.19
N ARG A 26 -2.74 8.61 16.94
CA ARG A 26 -2.71 10.06 16.69
C ARG A 26 -2.65 10.87 17.99
N ASN A 27 -2.05 12.05 17.93
CA ASN A 27 -2.02 13.03 19.02
C ASN A 27 -1.43 12.47 20.34
N HIS A 28 -0.37 11.66 20.23
CA HIS A 28 0.30 11.00 21.35
C HIS A 28 0.86 12.00 22.37
N ASN A 29 1.35 13.16 21.91
CA ASN A 29 1.78 14.24 22.79
C ASN A 29 0.59 15.16 23.15
N LYS A 30 0.01 14.93 24.32
CA LYS A 30 -1.16 15.67 24.83
C LYS A 30 -0.92 17.18 24.94
N GLU A 31 0.26 17.60 25.41
CA GLU A 31 0.57 19.02 25.58
C GLU A 31 0.59 19.75 24.22
N ILE A 32 1.24 19.14 23.23
CA ILE A 32 1.28 19.67 21.86
C ILE A 32 -0.13 19.69 21.26
N PHE A 33 -0.91 18.63 21.42
CA PHE A 33 -2.29 18.58 20.91
C PHE A 33 -3.17 19.67 21.52
N GLN A 34 -3.07 19.91 22.83
CA GLN A 34 -3.85 20.97 23.49
C GLN A 34 -3.46 22.37 23.01
N LYS A 35 -2.18 22.61 22.70
CA LYS A 35 -1.67 23.91 22.25
C LYS A 35 -1.90 24.16 20.75
N PHE A 36 -1.74 23.13 19.93
CA PHE A 36 -1.61 23.28 18.47
C PHE A 36 -2.55 22.40 17.64
N ASN A 37 -3.39 21.58 18.29
CA ASN A 37 -4.30 20.61 17.68
C ASN A 37 -3.55 19.50 16.89
N SER A 38 -4.25 18.76 16.03
CA SER A 38 -3.74 17.63 15.25
C SER A 38 -2.67 17.98 14.21
N ASP A 39 -2.06 16.95 13.62
CA ASP A 39 -1.09 17.04 12.51
C ASP A 39 0.19 17.81 12.86
N LYS A 40 0.69 17.64 14.09
CA LYS A 40 1.92 18.30 14.59
C LYS A 40 3.11 17.36 14.78
N GLY A 41 3.12 16.24 14.05
CA GLY A 41 4.22 15.25 14.11
C GLY A 41 4.22 14.41 15.39
N ALA A 42 3.10 14.35 16.12
CA ALA A 42 2.95 13.59 17.35
C ALA A 42 2.10 12.32 17.14
N ASP A 43 2.15 11.73 15.95
CA ASP A 43 1.39 10.55 15.56
C ASP A 43 2.36 9.37 15.43
N ILE A 44 2.15 8.31 16.22
CA ILE A 44 3.11 7.22 16.39
C ILE A 44 2.53 5.91 15.84
N PRO A 45 3.28 5.16 15.01
CA PRO A 45 2.90 3.80 14.61
C PRO A 45 2.60 2.88 15.80
N GLN A 46 1.61 2.01 15.62
CA GLN A 46 1.30 0.91 16.57
C GLN A 46 1.11 -0.41 15.81
N SER A 47 1.29 -1.52 16.52
CA SER A 47 1.09 -2.84 15.91
C SER A 47 -0.35 -3.00 15.43
N THR A 48 -0.50 -3.63 14.27
CA THR A 48 -1.80 -3.75 13.57
C THR A 48 -2.06 -5.20 13.18
N ASN A 49 -3.30 -5.67 13.40
CA ASN A 49 -3.75 -7.01 13.03
C ASN A 49 -4.75 -6.94 11.87
N TYR A 50 -4.44 -7.56 10.74
CA TYR A 50 -5.28 -7.65 9.55
C TYR A 50 -6.02 -8.98 9.47
N VAL A 51 -5.38 -10.09 9.84
CA VAL A 51 -5.95 -11.45 9.70
C VAL A 51 -7.30 -11.58 10.43
N HIS A 52 -7.37 -11.17 11.70
CA HIS A 52 -8.62 -11.23 12.45
C HIS A 52 -9.53 -10.04 12.17
N ALA A 53 -8.97 -8.84 11.99
CA ALA A 53 -9.76 -7.63 11.84
C ALA A 53 -10.53 -7.59 10.51
N LEU A 54 -9.94 -8.09 9.41
CA LEU A 54 -10.58 -8.10 8.10
C LEU A 54 -11.48 -9.30 7.85
N ARG A 55 -11.37 -10.37 8.66
CA ARG A 55 -12.10 -11.63 8.44
C ARG A 55 -13.62 -11.44 8.24
N PRO A 56 -14.35 -10.63 9.03
CA PRO A 56 -15.79 -10.47 8.81
C PRO A 56 -16.13 -9.83 7.45
N LEU A 57 -15.36 -8.83 7.03
CA LEU A 57 -15.53 -8.19 5.72
C LEU A 57 -15.17 -9.16 4.59
N LEU A 58 -14.04 -9.86 4.72
CA LEU A 58 -13.56 -10.79 3.70
C LEU A 58 -14.45 -12.04 3.58
N ASN A 59 -15.04 -12.52 4.67
CA ASN A 59 -16.04 -13.58 4.62
C ASN A 59 -17.29 -13.16 3.82
N ARG A 60 -17.64 -11.87 3.83
CA ARG A 60 -18.83 -11.35 3.14
C ARG A 60 -18.55 -10.96 1.70
N PHE A 61 -17.42 -10.30 1.44
CA PHE A 61 -17.13 -9.66 0.15
C PHE A 61 -15.74 -10.00 -0.44
N GLY A 62 -14.95 -10.85 0.22
CA GLY A 62 -13.55 -11.10 -0.17
C GLY A 62 -13.37 -11.67 -1.58
N ASN A 63 -14.40 -12.35 -2.10
CA ASN A 63 -14.40 -12.95 -3.43
C ASN A 63 -15.07 -12.07 -4.51
N GLU A 64 -15.55 -10.88 -4.13
CA GLU A 64 -16.21 -9.95 -5.06
C GLU A 64 -15.17 -9.23 -5.92
N LYS A 65 -15.03 -9.64 -7.19
CA LYS A 65 -14.05 -9.07 -8.13
C LYS A 65 -14.27 -7.58 -8.44
N LYS A 66 -15.48 -7.07 -8.21
CA LYS A 66 -15.82 -5.65 -8.41
C LYS A 66 -15.37 -4.77 -7.23
N LEU A 67 -15.13 -5.36 -6.07
CA LEU A 67 -14.57 -4.66 -4.92
C LEU A 67 -13.05 -4.56 -5.07
N THR A 68 -12.51 -3.38 -4.81
CA THR A 68 -11.07 -3.15 -4.72
C THR A 68 -10.76 -2.50 -3.39
N LEU A 69 -9.98 -3.20 -2.56
CA LEU A 69 -9.53 -2.76 -1.25
C LEU A 69 -8.01 -2.74 -1.22
N ILE A 70 -7.44 -1.54 -1.06
CA ILE A 70 -6.01 -1.30 -0.99
C ILE A 70 -5.60 -1.17 0.48
N LEU A 71 -4.72 -2.05 0.94
CA LEU A 71 -4.25 -2.10 2.32
C LEU A 71 -2.91 -1.38 2.45
N PHE A 72 -2.83 -0.46 3.40
CA PHE A 72 -1.61 0.20 3.85
C PHE A 72 -1.32 -0.18 5.30
N THR A 73 -0.08 0.01 5.75
CA THR A 73 0.32 -0.32 7.13
C THR A 73 1.35 0.66 7.69
N LEU A 74 1.33 0.79 9.02
CA LEU A 74 2.41 1.39 9.81
C LEU A 74 3.19 0.34 10.62
N ASP A 75 3.02 -0.95 10.32
CA ASP A 75 3.72 -2.05 10.97
C ASP A 75 4.37 -2.97 9.91
N GLU A 76 5.66 -2.76 9.62
CA GLU A 76 6.38 -3.53 8.58
C GLU A 76 6.42 -5.04 8.88
N THR A 77 6.25 -5.45 10.15
CA THR A 77 6.21 -6.88 10.52
C THR A 77 5.01 -7.61 9.89
N THR A 78 4.01 -6.87 9.43
CA THR A 78 2.80 -7.40 8.79
C THR A 78 3.00 -7.68 7.30
N TYR A 79 4.04 -7.16 6.65
CA TYR A 79 4.24 -7.31 5.20
C TYR A 79 4.24 -8.78 4.76
N SER A 80 5.20 -9.56 5.25
CA SER A 80 5.32 -10.99 4.90
C SER A 80 4.37 -11.86 5.72
N ARG A 81 4.07 -11.47 6.96
CA ARG A 81 3.28 -12.27 7.89
C ARG A 81 1.78 -12.27 7.60
N GLU A 82 1.23 -11.15 7.13
CA GLU A 82 -0.22 -10.98 6.97
C GLU A 82 -0.61 -10.40 5.61
N LEU A 83 -0.04 -9.26 5.22
CA LEU A 83 -0.50 -8.48 4.07
C LEU A 83 -0.26 -9.21 2.75
N ALA A 84 0.96 -9.68 2.50
CA ALA A 84 1.27 -10.36 1.25
C ALA A 84 0.51 -11.69 1.07
N PRO A 85 0.39 -12.56 2.10
CA PRO A 85 -0.50 -13.73 2.02
C PRO A 85 -1.97 -13.38 1.75
N LEU A 86 -2.52 -12.35 2.41
CA LEU A 86 -3.90 -11.93 2.20
C LEU A 86 -4.13 -11.41 0.77
N ALA A 87 -3.25 -10.51 0.29
CA ALA A 87 -3.37 -9.93 -1.05
C ALA A 87 -3.01 -10.92 -2.17
N GLY A 88 -2.17 -11.92 -1.89
CA GLY A 88 -1.89 -13.02 -2.82
C GLY A 88 -3.05 -14.01 -2.97
N HIS A 89 -4.01 -14.02 -2.03
CA HIS A 89 -5.14 -14.94 -2.02
C HIS A 89 -6.47 -14.30 -2.41
N TYR A 90 -6.86 -13.19 -1.77
CA TYR A 90 -8.19 -12.60 -1.96
C TYR A 90 -8.26 -11.73 -3.21
N PRO A 91 -9.19 -11.99 -4.15
CA PRO A 91 -9.33 -11.21 -5.38
C PRO A 91 -9.55 -9.71 -5.18
N CYS A 92 -10.20 -9.31 -4.10
CA CYS A 92 -10.52 -7.90 -3.83
C CYS A 92 -9.36 -7.12 -3.19
N LEU A 93 -8.30 -7.79 -2.72
CA LEU A 93 -7.22 -7.16 -1.96
C LEU A 93 -6.04 -6.76 -2.85
N LYS A 94 -5.50 -5.58 -2.56
CA LYS A 94 -4.23 -5.07 -3.10
C LYS A 94 -3.40 -4.42 -2.00
N LEU A 95 -2.09 -4.30 -2.24
CA LEU A 95 -1.15 -3.64 -1.34
C LEU A 95 -0.83 -2.23 -1.82
N GLY A 96 -1.01 -1.26 -0.93
CA GLY A 96 -0.48 0.09 -1.05
C GLY A 96 1.04 0.09 -0.89
N PRO A 97 1.75 1.13 -1.39
CA PRO A 97 3.18 1.29 -1.14
C PRO A 97 3.51 1.43 0.36
N ALA A 98 4.79 1.32 0.68
CA ALA A 98 5.31 1.69 1.99
C ALA A 98 4.87 3.12 2.36
N TRP A 99 4.28 3.29 3.55
CA TRP A 99 3.53 4.50 3.92
C TRP A 99 4.21 5.30 5.03
N TRP A 100 4.06 6.62 4.96
CA TRP A 100 4.45 7.59 5.98
C TRP A 100 5.94 7.48 6.35
N PHE A 101 6.27 6.92 7.52
CA PHE A 101 7.66 6.75 7.96
C PHE A 101 8.45 5.78 7.09
N PHE A 102 7.74 4.90 6.36
CA PHE A 102 8.33 3.92 5.46
C PHE A 102 8.36 4.36 3.99
N ASP A 103 7.78 5.53 3.67
CA ASP A 103 7.98 6.22 2.37
C ASP A 103 9.40 6.83 2.33
N SER A 104 10.38 5.94 2.27
CA SER A 104 11.82 6.22 2.27
C SER A 104 12.56 5.13 1.50
N PRO A 105 13.82 5.37 1.05
CA PRO A 105 14.54 4.39 0.24
C PRO A 105 14.65 3.00 0.89
N ASP A 106 14.95 2.94 2.18
CA ASP A 106 15.07 1.65 2.88
C ASP A 106 13.72 1.02 3.20
N GLY A 107 12.70 1.82 3.52
CA GLY A 107 11.34 1.33 3.76
C GLY A 107 10.72 0.72 2.50
N MET A 108 10.90 1.38 1.35
CA MET A 108 10.46 0.86 0.05
C MET A 108 11.17 -0.44 -0.34
N LEU A 109 12.48 -0.56 -0.08
CA LEU A 109 13.22 -1.81 -0.35
C LEU A 109 12.77 -2.94 0.56
N ARG A 110 12.54 -2.67 1.86
CA ARG A 110 11.98 -3.67 2.78
C ARG A 110 10.59 -4.10 2.32
N TYR A 111 9.72 -3.17 1.95
CA TYR A 111 8.41 -3.48 1.36
C TYR A 111 8.55 -4.44 0.17
N ARG A 112 9.36 -4.08 -0.84
CA ARG A 112 9.56 -4.93 -2.02
C ARG A 112 10.06 -6.33 -1.66
N ARG A 113 11.09 -6.43 -0.82
CA ARG A 113 11.65 -7.72 -0.39
C ARG A 113 10.67 -8.56 0.41
N MET A 114 9.84 -7.95 1.26
CA MET A 114 8.94 -8.68 2.16
C MET A 114 7.58 -9.01 1.53
N THR A 115 7.16 -8.35 0.46
CA THR A 115 5.85 -8.60 -0.15
C THR A 115 5.90 -9.36 -1.47
N THR A 116 6.93 -9.17 -2.29
CA THR A 116 6.95 -9.62 -3.69
C THR A 116 6.83 -11.14 -3.83
N GLU A 117 7.46 -11.91 -2.93
CA GLU A 117 7.50 -13.38 -3.07
C GLU A 117 6.13 -14.05 -2.90
N THR A 118 5.21 -13.44 -2.15
CA THR A 118 3.85 -13.99 -1.94
C THR A 118 2.78 -13.23 -2.71
N ALA A 119 2.84 -11.90 -2.74
CA ALA A 119 1.84 -11.10 -3.43
C ALA A 119 2.14 -10.95 -4.93
N GLY A 120 3.41 -11.03 -5.34
CA GLY A 120 3.86 -10.60 -6.66
C GLY A 120 3.71 -9.09 -6.88
N PHE A 121 4.20 -8.60 -8.01
CA PHE A 121 4.10 -7.17 -8.36
C PHE A 121 2.65 -6.74 -8.63
N TYR A 122 1.85 -7.61 -9.26
CA TYR A 122 0.51 -7.31 -9.76
C TYR A 122 -0.60 -7.32 -8.70
N ASN A 123 -0.28 -7.68 -7.45
CA ASN A 123 -1.13 -7.41 -6.28
C ASN A 123 -0.73 -6.15 -5.51
N THR A 124 0.23 -5.38 -6.02
CA THR A 124 0.56 -4.03 -5.53
C THR A 124 -0.06 -2.97 -6.45
N VAL A 125 -0.11 -1.71 -6.00
CA VAL A 125 -0.78 -0.61 -6.73
C VAL A 125 0.16 0.47 -7.28
N GLY A 126 1.47 0.27 -7.22
CA GLY A 126 2.46 1.29 -7.57
C GLY A 126 2.75 2.23 -6.40
N PHE A 127 2.91 3.53 -6.66
CA PHE A 127 3.32 4.54 -5.68
C PHE A 127 2.38 5.76 -5.63
N ASN A 128 2.21 6.34 -4.44
CA ASN A 128 1.56 7.63 -4.19
C ASN A 128 2.40 8.43 -3.18
N ASP A 129 2.42 9.76 -3.30
CA ASP A 129 3.31 10.63 -2.53
C ASP A 129 2.80 11.00 -1.12
N ASP A 130 1.48 10.91 -0.88
CA ASP A 130 0.80 11.25 0.39
C ASP A 130 1.31 12.55 1.04
N THR A 131 1.53 13.59 0.23
CA THR A 131 2.11 14.84 0.72
C THR A 131 1.20 16.04 0.56
N ARG A 132 1.28 16.97 1.52
CA ARG A 132 0.75 18.34 1.37
C ARG A 132 1.76 19.28 0.71
N ALA A 133 3.02 18.86 0.57
CA ALA A 133 4.09 19.69 0.04
C ALA A 133 4.23 19.52 -1.48
N PHE A 134 3.50 20.33 -2.26
CA PHE A 134 3.42 20.24 -3.73
C PHE A 134 4.78 20.12 -4.42
N LEU A 135 5.77 20.90 -4.00
CA LEU A 135 7.13 20.87 -4.58
C LEU A 135 7.89 19.56 -4.34
N SER A 136 7.45 18.73 -3.38
CA SER A 136 8.07 17.43 -3.11
C SER A 136 7.55 16.30 -4.00
N ILE A 137 6.41 16.49 -4.69
CA ILE A 137 5.79 15.47 -5.55
C ILE A 137 6.78 14.89 -6.57
N PRO A 138 7.47 15.68 -7.43
CA PRO A 138 8.39 15.11 -8.40
C PRO A 138 9.56 14.37 -7.75
N ALA A 139 10.08 14.88 -6.62
CA ALA A 139 11.19 14.26 -5.90
C ALA A 139 10.80 12.90 -5.30
N ARG A 140 9.59 12.79 -4.70
CA ARG A 140 9.07 11.54 -4.14
C ARG A 140 8.84 10.48 -5.23
N HIS A 141 8.25 10.89 -6.36
CA HIS A 141 8.07 9.98 -7.49
C HIS A 141 9.40 9.53 -8.11
N ASP A 142 10.41 10.42 -8.22
CA ASP A 142 11.74 10.04 -8.71
C ASP A 142 12.43 9.05 -7.76
N MET A 143 12.34 9.27 -6.45
CA MET A 143 12.84 8.33 -5.43
C MET A 143 12.18 6.96 -5.58
N ALA A 144 10.85 6.88 -5.66
CA ALA A 144 10.12 5.63 -5.82
C ALA A 144 10.57 4.87 -7.08
N ARG A 145 10.70 5.56 -8.23
CA ARG A 145 11.17 4.96 -9.49
C ARG A 145 12.59 4.40 -9.36
N ARG A 146 13.50 5.13 -8.73
CA ARG A 146 14.88 4.67 -8.52
C ARG A 146 14.95 3.45 -7.62
N VAL A 147 14.15 3.41 -6.55
CA VAL A 147 14.12 2.28 -5.63
C VAL A 147 13.52 1.05 -6.30
N ASP A 148 12.44 1.20 -7.07
CA ASP A 148 11.86 0.10 -7.84
C ASP A 148 12.87 -0.45 -8.86
N CYS A 149 13.55 0.42 -9.63
CA CYS A 149 14.60 -0.02 -10.55
C CYS A 149 15.77 -0.69 -9.82
N ARG A 150 16.16 -0.22 -8.62
CA ARG A 150 17.20 -0.87 -7.80
C ARG A 150 16.80 -2.29 -7.42
N TYR A 151 15.56 -2.49 -6.96
CA TYR A 151 15.07 -3.82 -6.60
C TYR A 151 14.96 -4.75 -7.82
N LEU A 152 14.47 -4.24 -8.95
CA LEU A 152 14.40 -5.02 -10.18
C LEU A 152 15.79 -5.40 -10.72
N ALA A 153 16.76 -4.48 -10.65
CA ALA A 153 18.15 -4.76 -11.00
C ALA A 153 18.77 -5.84 -10.11
N GLU A 154 18.50 -5.84 -8.80
CA GLU A 154 18.90 -6.91 -7.87
C GLU A 154 18.38 -8.27 -8.36
N LEU A 155 17.08 -8.36 -8.69
CA LEU A 155 16.50 -9.60 -9.22
C LEU A 155 17.10 -10.05 -10.56
N VAL A 156 17.41 -9.12 -11.47
CA VAL A 156 18.06 -9.42 -12.76
C VAL A 156 19.49 -9.93 -12.55
N CYS A 157 20.27 -9.25 -11.72
CA CYS A 157 21.65 -9.63 -11.40
C CYS A 157 21.74 -10.99 -10.68
N GLU A 158 20.72 -11.35 -9.90
CA GLU A 158 20.58 -12.65 -9.27
C GLU A 158 19.92 -13.71 -10.19
N HIS A 159 19.62 -13.37 -11.44
CA HIS A 159 18.97 -14.24 -12.41
C HIS A 159 17.58 -14.77 -11.97
N ARG A 160 16.87 -14.01 -11.12
CA ARG A 160 15.50 -14.34 -10.67
C ARG A 160 14.43 -13.94 -11.69
N ILE A 161 14.71 -12.91 -12.50
CA ILE A 161 13.90 -12.46 -13.64
C ILE A 161 14.83 -12.03 -14.78
N ASN A 162 14.32 -11.95 -16.00
CA ASN A 162 15.10 -11.41 -17.11
C ASN A 162 14.95 -9.88 -17.26
N GLU A 163 15.84 -9.26 -18.04
CA GLU A 163 15.87 -7.80 -18.22
C GLU A 163 14.63 -7.23 -18.93
N ASN A 164 14.03 -8.00 -19.84
CA ASN A 164 12.81 -7.59 -20.52
C ASN A 164 11.62 -7.55 -19.56
N GLU A 165 11.47 -8.58 -18.72
CA GLU A 165 10.47 -8.63 -17.65
C GLU A 165 10.66 -7.49 -16.66
N ALA A 166 11.91 -7.24 -16.23
CA ALA A 166 12.22 -6.12 -15.33
C ALA A 166 11.82 -4.77 -15.93
N SER A 167 12.12 -4.55 -17.22
CA SER A 167 11.76 -3.32 -17.93
C SER A 167 10.25 -3.13 -18.04
N GLU A 168 9.50 -4.20 -18.30
CA GLU A 168 8.03 -4.16 -18.34
C GLU A 168 7.44 -3.85 -16.96
N VAL A 169 7.91 -4.55 -15.92
CA VAL A 169 7.45 -4.36 -14.54
C VAL A 169 7.76 -2.94 -14.05
N ALA A 170 8.89 -2.35 -14.43
CA ALA A 170 9.21 -0.96 -14.08
C ALA A 170 8.17 0.04 -14.61
N VAL A 171 7.74 -0.12 -15.87
CA VAL A 171 6.69 0.72 -16.47
C VAL A 171 5.32 0.45 -15.84
N ASP A 172 5.03 -0.82 -15.55
CA ASP A 172 3.80 -1.22 -14.89
C ASP A 172 3.67 -0.56 -13.51
N LEU A 173 4.70 -0.70 -12.66
CA LEU A 173 4.73 -0.12 -11.31
C LEU A 173 4.63 1.41 -11.33
N ALA A 174 5.31 2.06 -12.26
CA ALA A 174 5.38 3.53 -12.31
C ALA A 174 4.12 4.20 -12.91
N TYR A 175 3.32 3.45 -13.69
CA TYR A 175 2.24 4.06 -14.47
C TYR A 175 0.99 3.19 -14.61
N ARG A 176 1.11 2.00 -15.22
CA ARG A 176 -0.07 1.22 -15.65
C ARG A 176 -0.83 0.62 -14.47
N LEU A 177 -0.12 0.11 -13.45
CA LEU A 177 -0.74 -0.47 -12.25
C LEU A 177 -1.46 0.59 -11.43
N VAL A 178 -0.89 1.78 -11.26
CA VAL A 178 -1.55 2.90 -10.57
C VAL A 178 -2.84 3.25 -11.29
N LYS A 179 -2.79 3.48 -12.61
CA LYS A 179 -3.98 3.81 -13.40
C LYS A 179 -5.06 2.73 -13.33
N LYS A 180 -4.67 1.46 -13.39
CA LYS A 180 -5.59 0.33 -13.30
C LYS A 180 -6.21 0.20 -11.91
N ALA A 181 -5.40 0.26 -10.85
CA ALA A 181 -5.84 0.08 -9.48
C ALA A 181 -6.84 1.18 -9.05
N TYR A 182 -6.59 2.42 -9.47
CA TYR A 182 -7.43 3.58 -9.13
C TYR A 182 -8.48 3.94 -10.18
N ARG A 183 -8.69 3.09 -11.20
CA ARG A 183 -9.69 3.28 -12.27
C ARG A 183 -9.54 4.64 -12.99
N LEU A 184 -8.29 5.07 -13.22
CA LEU A 184 -7.94 6.32 -13.90
C LEU A 184 -7.74 6.16 -15.42
N MET A 185 -8.19 5.04 -15.98
CA MET A 185 -8.20 4.83 -17.42
C MET A 185 -9.52 5.35 -17.98
N SER A 186 -9.47 6.54 -18.58
CA SER A 186 -10.47 7.01 -19.56
C SER A 186 -10.21 6.39 -20.92
#